data_AF-W1WIB7-F1
#
_entry.id   AF-W1WIB7-F1
#
_cell.length_a   1.000
_cell.length_b   1.000
_cell.length_c   1.000
_cell.angle_alpha   90.00
_cell.angle_beta   90.00
_cell.angle_gamma   90.00
#
_symmetry.space_group_name_H-M   'P 1'
#
loop_
_entity.id
_entity.type
_entity.pdbx_description
1 polymer ?
#
loop_
_entity_poly.entity_id
_entity_poly.type
_entity_poly.pdbx_seq_one_letter_code
_entity_poly.pdbx_strand_id
1 'polypeptide(L)'
;EVFDGVEGIIVPGGFGSRGVEGKIRTIQYARENNIPYLGLCLGMQSAVMEFARNVCGMEGATSSEFDENAKYKVIDLMSDQVDVDKKGGTMRLGIYPCKVEAGTKTHEAYGEDLIYERHRHRYEFNNEYRQQLTDAGLVISGTSP
;
A
#
# COMPACT_ATOMS: atom_id res chain seq x y z
N GLU A 1 15.69 22.41 1.89
CA GLU A 1 15.67 20.93 1.80
C GLU A 1 15.02 20.50 0.50
N VAL A 2 15.10 19.22 0.08
CA VAL A 2 14.57 18.76 -1.23
C VAL A 2 13.06 18.97 -1.38
N PHE A 3 12.30 18.98 -0.28
CA PHE A 3 10.85 19.17 -0.26
C PHE A 3 10.40 20.58 0.17
N ASP A 4 11.32 21.54 0.22
CA ASP A 4 10.97 22.92 0.59
C ASP A 4 9.96 23.52 -0.40
N GLY A 5 8.87 24.10 0.12
CA GLY A 5 7.76 24.63 -0.68
C GLY A 5 6.86 23.58 -1.37
N VAL A 6 7.02 22.28 -1.08
CA VAL A 6 6.15 21.23 -1.65
C VAL A 6 4.84 21.12 -0.86
N GLU A 7 3.72 21.33 -1.55
CA GLU A 7 2.36 21.28 -0.96
C GLU A 7 1.63 19.95 -1.20
N GLY A 8 2.24 19.01 -1.92
CA GLY A 8 1.65 17.70 -2.19
C GLY A 8 2.65 16.75 -2.84
N ILE A 9 2.54 15.47 -2.48
CA ILE A 9 3.48 14.43 -2.93
C ILE A 9 2.70 13.28 -3.55
N ILE A 10 3.10 12.88 -4.76
CA ILE A 10 2.59 11.68 -5.43
C ILE A 10 3.72 10.68 -5.57
N VAL A 11 3.52 9.46 -5.06
CA VAL A 11 4.40 8.33 -5.32
C VAL A 11 3.70 7.37 -6.27
N PRO A 12 4.15 7.27 -7.54
CA PRO A 12 3.51 6.45 -8.54
C PRO A 12 3.79 4.96 -8.33
N GLY A 13 3.15 4.14 -9.16
CA GLY A 13 3.44 2.71 -9.24
C GLY A 13 4.85 2.42 -9.74
N GLY A 14 5.25 1.16 -9.66
CA GLY A 14 6.55 0.68 -10.15
C GLY A 14 6.69 -0.82 -9.93
N PHE A 15 7.84 -1.36 -10.33
CA PHE A 15 8.18 -2.77 -10.18
C PHE A 15 9.62 -2.91 -9.68
N GLY A 16 9.87 -3.91 -8.83
CA GLY A 16 11.19 -4.18 -8.27
C GLY A 16 11.61 -3.22 -7.16
N SER A 17 12.72 -3.57 -6.51
CA SER A 17 13.19 -2.94 -5.27
C SER A 17 13.92 -1.60 -5.47
N ARG A 18 14.31 -1.27 -6.70
CA ARG A 18 15.15 -0.09 -6.98
C ARG A 18 14.43 1.20 -6.57
N GLY A 19 15.03 1.92 -5.61
CA GLY A 19 14.52 3.21 -5.13
C GLY A 19 13.35 3.14 -4.16
N VAL A 20 12.96 1.95 -3.68
CA VAL A 20 11.88 1.78 -2.70
C VAL A 20 12.19 2.52 -1.39
N GLU A 21 13.41 2.40 -0.87
CA GLU A 21 13.81 3.10 0.36
C GLU A 21 13.75 4.63 0.23
N GLY A 22 14.01 5.17 -0.97
CA GLY A 22 13.80 6.59 -1.25
C GLY A 22 12.33 6.99 -1.14
N LYS A 23 11.42 6.17 -1.70
CA LYS A 23 9.97 6.38 -1.61
C LYS A 23 9.50 6.31 -0.15
N ILE A 24 9.98 5.34 0.62
CA ILE A 24 9.63 5.20 2.05
C ILE A 24 10.02 6.46 2.83
N ARG A 25 11.23 6.98 2.62
CA ARG A 25 11.68 8.24 3.25
C ARG A 25 10.82 9.44 2.83
N THR A 26 10.44 9.53 1.55
CA THR A 26 9.53 10.56 1.06
C THR A 26 8.16 10.48 1.74
N ILE A 27 7.64 9.27 1.94
CA ILE A 27 6.34 9.04 2.59
C ILE A 27 6.41 9.41 4.07
N GLN A 28 7.49 9.02 4.75
CA GLN A 28 7.73 9.41 6.14
C GLN A 28 7.76 10.92 6.29
N TYR A 29 8.49 11.62 5.41
CA TYR A 29 8.52 13.08 5.39
C TYR A 29 7.12 13.68 5.20
N ALA A 30 6.34 13.17 4.26
CA ALA A 30 4.98 13.65 4.02
C ALA A 30 4.09 13.47 5.26
N ARG A 31 4.13 12.28 5.89
CA ARG A 31 3.34 11.96 7.09
C ARG A 31 3.72 12.83 8.28
N GLU A 32 5.02 13.00 8.54
CA GLU A 32 5.51 13.75 9.69
C GLU A 32 5.33 15.26 9.56
N ASN A 33 5.29 15.78 8.33
CA ASN A 33 5.10 17.20 8.05
C ASN A 33 3.67 17.57 7.61
N ASN A 34 2.72 16.63 7.70
CA ASN A 34 1.32 16.82 7.28
C ASN A 34 1.16 17.32 5.83
N ILE A 35 2.01 16.86 4.92
CA ILE A 35 1.93 17.17 3.50
C ILE A 35 0.95 16.18 2.83
N PRO A 36 -0.05 16.65 2.07
CA PRO A 36 -0.93 15.78 1.30
C PRO A 36 -0.17 14.76 0.46
N TYR A 37 -0.58 13.50 0.55
CA TYR A 37 0.10 12.38 -0.09
C TYR A 37 -0.88 11.51 -0.88
N LEU A 38 -0.47 11.09 -2.08
CA LEU A 38 -1.17 10.09 -2.88
C LEU A 38 -0.19 9.00 -3.34
N GLY A 39 -0.41 7.78 -2.86
CA GLY A 39 0.35 6.59 -3.24
C GLY A 39 -0.42 5.72 -4.23
N LEU A 40 0.16 5.44 -5.40
CA LEU A 40 -0.46 4.60 -6.42
C LEU A 40 0.29 3.27 -6.53
N CYS A 41 -0.43 2.14 -6.45
CA CYS A 41 0.15 0.80 -6.60
C CYS A 41 1.36 0.59 -5.65
N LEU A 42 2.58 0.48 -6.16
CA LEU A 42 3.79 0.41 -5.33
C LEU A 42 3.94 1.60 -4.37
N GLY A 43 3.40 2.77 -4.70
CA GLY A 43 3.32 3.89 -3.76
C GLY A 43 2.48 3.57 -2.53
N MET A 44 1.28 3.01 -2.72
CA MET A 44 0.42 2.56 -1.62
C MET A 44 1.11 1.46 -0.79
N GLN A 45 1.71 0.47 -1.46
CA GLN A 45 2.49 -0.59 -0.79
C GLN A 45 3.65 0.00 0.04
N SER A 46 4.34 1.01 -0.49
CA SER A 46 5.41 1.72 0.21
C SER A 46 4.91 2.50 1.42
N ALA A 47 3.68 3.01 1.36
CA ALA A 47 3.08 3.71 2.50
C ALA A 47 2.72 2.74 3.63
N VAL A 48 2.24 1.54 3.31
CA VAL A 48 2.05 0.47 4.30
C VAL A 48 3.37 0.08 4.95
N MET A 49 4.44 -0.10 4.16
CA MET A 49 5.77 -0.42 4.70
C MET A 49 6.30 0.69 5.61
N GLU A 50 6.15 1.97 5.22
CA GLU A 50 6.53 3.11 6.04
C GLU A 50 5.76 3.14 7.37
N PHE A 51 4.44 3.00 7.32
CA PHE A 51 3.58 3.05 8.50
C PHE A 51 3.87 1.89 9.45
N ALA A 52 4.08 0.68 8.93
CA ALA A 52 4.46 -0.47 9.73
C ALA A 52 5.79 -0.25 10.45
N ARG A 53 6.81 0.26 9.75
CA ARG A 53 8.15 0.52 10.33
C ARG A 53 8.10 1.61 11.39
N ASN A 54 7.51 2.76 11.06
CA ASN A 54 7.68 3.98 11.84
C ASN A 54 6.58 4.24 12.87
N VAL A 55 5.35 3.75 12.61
CA VAL A 55 4.22 3.93 13.53
C VAL A 55 3.98 2.67 14.36
N CYS A 56 4.06 1.49 13.74
CA CYS A 56 3.79 0.22 14.41
C CYS A 56 5.04 -0.44 15.03
N GLY A 57 6.23 0.15 14.88
CA GLY A 57 7.49 -0.38 15.42
C GLY A 57 7.95 -1.69 14.76
N MET A 58 7.45 -2.01 13.57
CA MET A 58 7.77 -3.24 12.83
C MET A 58 9.04 -3.01 12.00
N GLU A 59 10.17 -2.86 12.68
CA GLU A 59 11.45 -2.59 12.04
C GLU A 59 11.76 -3.64 10.96
N GLY A 60 12.11 -3.17 9.75
CA GLY A 60 12.36 -4.03 8.59
C GLY A 60 11.11 -4.49 7.84
N ALA A 61 9.90 -4.02 8.18
CA ALA A 61 8.68 -4.40 7.44
C ALA A 61 8.80 -4.10 5.95
N THR A 62 8.48 -5.09 5.11
CA THR A 62 8.75 -5.02 3.67
C THR A 62 7.75 -5.86 2.86
N SER A 63 7.96 -5.90 1.55
CA SER A 63 7.27 -6.79 0.63
C SER A 63 8.05 -8.09 0.45
N SER A 64 7.35 -9.22 0.34
CA SER A 64 7.97 -10.48 -0.10
C SER A 64 8.59 -10.39 -1.50
N GLU A 65 8.19 -9.40 -2.31
CA GLU A 65 8.87 -9.08 -3.57
C GLU A 65 10.35 -8.72 -3.37
N PHE A 66 10.69 -8.10 -2.24
CA PHE A 66 12.02 -7.55 -1.98
C PHE A 66 12.84 -8.44 -1.05
N ASP A 67 12.18 -9.09 -0.09
CA ASP A 67 12.80 -10.04 0.83
C ASP A 67 11.78 -11.09 1.28
N GLU A 68 11.87 -12.29 0.71
CA GLU A 68 10.99 -13.41 1.02
C GLU A 68 11.14 -13.93 2.46
N ASN A 69 12.28 -13.65 3.12
CA ASN A 69 12.61 -14.11 4.47
C ASN A 69 12.37 -13.02 5.54
N ALA A 70 11.83 -11.87 5.16
CA ALA A 70 11.60 -10.78 6.09
C ALA A 70 10.67 -11.20 7.22
N LYS A 71 10.99 -10.74 8.44
CA LYS A 71 10.18 -10.99 9.64
C LYS A 71 8.76 -10.46 9.50
N TYR A 72 8.60 -9.30 8.87
CA TYR A 72 7.31 -8.61 8.70
C TYR A 72 7.01 -8.36 7.22
N LYS A 73 6.28 -9.28 6.60
CA LYS A 73 5.83 -9.19 5.20
C LYS A 73 4.45 -8.55 5.12
N VAL A 74 4.41 -7.24 5.30
CA VAL A 74 3.16 -6.46 5.31
C VAL A 74 2.56 -6.32 3.91
N ILE A 75 3.36 -6.54 2.87
CA ILE A 75 2.94 -6.72 1.50
C ILE A 75 3.39 -8.11 1.06
N ASP A 76 2.46 -8.94 0.57
CA ASP A 76 2.78 -10.32 0.19
C ASP A 76 1.89 -10.78 -0.98
N LEU A 77 2.19 -11.94 -1.56
CA LEU A 77 1.25 -12.67 -2.39
C LEU A 77 0.14 -13.22 -1.51
N MET A 78 -1.11 -13.16 -1.98
CA MET A 78 -2.22 -13.76 -1.25
C MET A 78 -2.08 -15.29 -1.23
N SER A 79 -2.58 -15.94 -0.18
CA SER A 79 -2.39 -17.39 0.04
C SER A 79 -2.93 -18.27 -1.09
N ASP A 80 -3.98 -17.84 -1.77
CA ASP A 80 -4.54 -18.46 -2.98
C ASP A 80 -3.64 -18.32 -4.22
N GLN A 81 -2.60 -17.48 -4.14
CA GLN A 81 -1.64 -17.21 -5.21
C GLN A 81 -0.27 -17.88 -4.98
N VAL A 82 -0.02 -18.44 -3.79
CA VAL A 82 1.29 -19.00 -3.40
C VAL A 82 1.61 -20.30 -4.16
N ASP A 83 0.61 -21.14 -4.42
CA ASP A 83 0.77 -22.42 -5.13
C ASP A 83 0.62 -22.30 -6.67
N VAL A 84 0.49 -21.08 -7.19
CA VAL A 84 0.40 -20.85 -8.63
C VAL A 84 1.82 -20.87 -9.23
N ASP A 85 2.27 -22.06 -9.62
CA ASP A 85 3.60 -22.39 -10.19
C ASP A 85 4.09 -21.49 -11.35
N LYS A 86 3.22 -20.64 -11.90
CA LYS A 86 3.58 -19.62 -12.88
C LYS A 86 3.41 -18.24 -12.25
N LYS A 87 4.51 -17.53 -12.03
CA LYS A 87 4.56 -16.08 -11.65
C LYS A 87 3.70 -15.14 -12.52
N GLY A 88 3.10 -15.63 -13.62
CA GLY A 88 2.11 -14.93 -14.44
C GLY A 88 0.65 -15.07 -13.99
N GLY A 89 0.29 -16.12 -13.24
CA GLY A 89 -1.09 -16.42 -12.84
C GLY A 89 -1.60 -15.68 -11.59
N THR A 90 -0.71 -14.96 -10.90
CA THR A 90 -1.02 -14.20 -9.68
C THR A 90 -1.32 -12.72 -9.95
N MET A 91 -1.30 -12.30 -11.23
CA MET A 91 -1.48 -10.91 -11.59
C MET A 91 -2.95 -10.50 -11.56
N ARG A 92 -3.27 -9.53 -10.73
CA ARG A 92 -4.54 -8.81 -10.79
C ARG A 92 -4.50 -7.83 -11.95
N LEU A 93 -5.25 -8.12 -13.01
CA LEU A 93 -5.25 -7.35 -14.25
C LEU A 93 -6.67 -7.11 -14.76
N GLY A 94 -7.05 -5.83 -14.88
CA GLY A 94 -8.37 -5.45 -15.41
C GLY A 94 -9.21 -4.72 -14.37
N ILE A 95 -10.52 -4.66 -14.61
CA ILE A 95 -11.46 -3.93 -13.76
C ILE A 95 -11.87 -4.83 -12.59
N TYR A 96 -11.75 -4.33 -11.36
CA TYR A 96 -12.23 -5.01 -10.16
C TYR A 96 -13.12 -4.10 -9.33
N PRO A 97 -14.13 -4.66 -8.64
CA PRO A 97 -14.94 -3.92 -7.70
C PRO A 97 -14.14 -3.58 -6.43
N CYS A 98 -14.41 -2.43 -5.85
CA CYS A 98 -13.94 -2.02 -4.54
C CYS A 98 -15.12 -1.48 -3.74
N LYS A 99 -15.43 -2.12 -2.62
CA LYS A 99 -16.41 -1.61 -1.66
C LYS A 99 -15.72 -0.53 -0.82
N VAL A 100 -16.24 0.69 -0.86
CA VAL A 100 -15.70 1.85 -0.18
C VAL A 100 -16.41 2.03 1.16
N GLU A 101 -15.65 2.33 2.21
CA GLU A 101 -16.19 2.51 3.56
C GLU A 101 -16.73 3.94 3.73
N ALA A 102 -17.98 4.05 4.18
CA ALA A 102 -18.65 5.33 4.42
C ALA A 102 -17.91 6.19 5.45
N GLY A 103 -17.96 7.52 5.29
CA GLY A 103 -17.29 8.44 6.20
C GLY A 103 -15.77 8.54 6.03
N THR A 104 -15.21 7.89 5.01
CA THR A 104 -13.80 8.05 4.63
C THR A 104 -13.62 9.12 3.54
N LYS A 105 -12.41 9.68 3.43
CA LYS A 105 -12.06 10.59 2.32
C LYS A 105 -12.23 9.94 0.94
N THR A 106 -12.04 8.63 0.85
CA THR A 106 -12.27 7.87 -0.40
C THR A 106 -13.76 7.87 -0.75
N HIS A 107 -14.64 7.64 0.22
CA HIS A 107 -16.09 7.71 0.01
C HIS A 107 -16.54 9.11 -0.39
N GLU A 108 -16.04 10.14 0.29
CA GLU A 108 -16.31 11.55 -0.06
C GLU A 108 -15.90 11.88 -1.51
N ALA A 109 -14.74 11.37 -1.96
CA ALA A 109 -14.24 11.63 -3.30
C ALA A 109 -15.05 10.93 -4.41
N TYR A 110 -15.56 9.73 -4.16
CA TYR A 110 -16.31 8.96 -5.16
C TYR A 110 -17.83 9.18 -5.09
N GLY A 111 -18.39 9.41 -3.90
CA GLY A 111 -19.83 9.52 -3.68
C GLY A 111 -20.61 8.20 -3.82
N GLU A 112 -19.92 7.06 -3.87
CA GLU A 112 -20.50 5.73 -4.11
C GLU A 112 -19.90 4.68 -3.17
N ASP A 113 -20.73 3.71 -2.75
CA ASP A 113 -20.31 2.61 -1.86
C ASP A 113 -19.57 1.48 -2.62
N LEU A 114 -19.75 1.39 -3.94
CA LEU A 114 -19.15 0.36 -4.79
C LEU A 114 -18.60 0.99 -6.06
N ILE A 115 -17.29 1.00 -6.19
CA ILE A 115 -16.58 1.56 -7.35
C ILE A 115 -15.86 0.47 -8.14
N TYR A 116 -15.45 0.80 -9.36
CA TYR A 116 -14.75 -0.10 -10.26
C TYR A 116 -13.48 0.54 -10.79
N GLU A 117 -12.33 -0.03 -10.45
CA GLU A 117 -11.03 0.51 -10.83
C GLU A 117 -10.18 -0.50 -11.58
N ARG A 118 -9.21 0.02 -12.35
CA ARG A 118 -8.29 -0.83 -13.12
C ARG A 118 -7.08 -1.21 -12.27
N HIS A 119 -6.88 -2.51 -12.09
CA HIS A 119 -5.74 -3.07 -11.39
C HIS A 119 -4.68 -3.60 -12.36
N ARG A 120 -3.42 -3.44 -11.95
CA ARG A 120 -2.25 -4.04 -12.58
C ARG A 120 -1.14 -4.21 -11.56
N HIS A 121 -1.26 -5.24 -10.73
CA HIS A 121 -0.28 -5.58 -9.70
C HIS A 121 -0.36 -7.07 -9.34
N ARG A 122 0.47 -7.53 -8.40
CA ARG A 122 0.54 -8.93 -7.94
C ARG A 122 0.50 -9.02 -6.43
N TYR A 123 1.33 -8.20 -5.78
CA TYR A 123 1.42 -8.18 -4.33
C TYR A 123 0.32 -7.33 -3.72
N GLU A 124 -0.25 -7.83 -2.64
CA GLU A 124 -1.39 -7.26 -1.94
C GLU A 124 -1.00 -6.91 -0.50
N PHE A 125 -1.87 -6.17 0.18
CA PHE A 125 -1.76 -5.99 1.62
C PHE A 125 -1.96 -7.32 2.34
N ASN A 126 -1.01 -7.72 3.18
CA ASN A 126 -1.14 -8.97 3.94
C ASN A 126 -2.13 -8.79 5.11
N ASN A 127 -3.27 -9.48 5.02
CA ASN A 127 -4.36 -9.38 5.98
C ASN A 127 -4.00 -9.85 7.40
N GLU A 128 -2.92 -10.62 7.60
CA GLU A 128 -2.41 -10.95 8.94
C GLU A 128 -2.08 -9.69 9.76
N TYR A 129 -1.67 -8.61 9.09
CA TYR A 129 -1.31 -7.35 9.70
C TYR A 129 -2.46 -6.35 9.77
N ARG A 130 -3.65 -6.71 9.26
CA ARG A 130 -4.81 -5.81 9.20
C ARG A 130 -5.12 -5.20 10.56
N GLN A 131 -5.36 -6.04 11.56
CA GLN A 131 -5.79 -5.59 12.88
C GLN A 131 -4.74 -4.70 13.54
N GLN A 132 -3.47 -5.13 13.51
CA GLN A 132 -2.37 -4.38 14.13
C GLN A 132 -2.19 -2.98 13.52
N LEU A 133 -2.27 -2.86 12.20
CA LEU A 133 -2.12 -1.56 11.53
C LEU A 133 -3.35 -0.67 11.72
N THR A 134 -4.56 -1.25 11.71
CA THR A 134 -5.78 -0.48 11.97
C THR A 134 -5.87 0.00 13.41
N ASP A 135 -5.43 -0.79 14.39
CA ASP A 135 -5.37 -0.40 15.80
C ASP A 135 -4.39 0.76 16.04
N ALA A 136 -3.34 0.83 15.21
CA ALA A 136 -2.38 1.94 15.21
C ALA A 136 -2.87 3.19 14.43
N GLY A 137 -4.05 3.13 13.81
CA GLY A 137 -4.69 4.28 13.15
C GLY A 137 -4.67 4.26 11.62
N LEU A 138 -4.20 3.20 10.97
CA LEU A 138 -4.35 3.04 9.52
C LEU A 138 -5.82 2.79 9.18
N VAL A 139 -6.41 3.60 8.31
CA VAL A 139 -7.79 3.39 7.84
C VAL A 139 -7.79 2.64 6.51
N ILE A 140 -8.42 1.46 6.48
CA ILE A 140 -8.70 0.74 5.23
C ILE A 140 -10.03 1.28 4.70
N SER A 141 -9.95 2.20 3.74
CA SER A 141 -11.13 2.88 3.18
C SER A 141 -11.79 2.14 2.03
N GLY A 142 -11.18 1.07 1.52
CA GLY A 142 -11.73 0.27 0.44
C GLY A 142 -11.23 -1.16 0.49
N THR A 143 -12.13 -2.11 0.23
CA THR A 143 -11.79 -3.53 0.14
C THR A 143 -12.36 -4.12 -1.13
N SER A 144 -11.57 -4.94 -1.81
CA SER A 144 -12.04 -5.73 -2.94
C SER A 144 -12.46 -7.12 -2.46
N PRO A 145 -13.60 -7.65 -2.93
CA PRO A 145 -14.04 -9.01 -2.63
C PRO A 145 -13.17 -10.09 -3.28
#